data_AF-A0A2G2GGZ6-F1
#
_entry.id   AF-A0A2G2GGZ6-F1
#
_cell.length_a   1.000
_cell.length_b   1.000
_cell.length_c   1.000
_cell.angle_alpha   90.00
_cell.angle_beta   90.00
_cell.angle_gamma   90.00
#
_symmetry.space_group_name_H-M   'P 1'
#
loop_
_entity.id
_entity.type
_entity.pdbx_description
1 polymer ?
#
loop_
_entity_poly.entity_id
_entity_poly.type
_entity_poly.pdbx_seq_one_letter_code
_entity_poly.pdbx_strand_id
1 'polypeptide(L)'
;MTDKKHKKNLTVPMSLDEAQPDELLPDDICTFEQDGVSIPHRRSDGYINASALCKLAGREWSTYRKRDATERFLIALEGSLQIRRDLLVQTISTGSNDQRGTWVHPQIAINLGTWISAEFAVLISELIVNWMMGTKVEPQKYPDFNSFSEDEKRMYLRDQVASSNLSLAETAHLSGVITPKDHAIFNSKGYQGMYGGRNVPAIRQTKGLKKTAKILDHMGSAELAANLFRITQTDEKLTKEKVSTKFKANAVHFEVGKRVRQAMIDMSGTPPERLPTAPDVMKLQRQLAKKSIPNPAPVAVVENFTVATTGIEVDLRKELWKYALLVLVQQPNMEMSTTDLIAELPNYIQIPDGAECENESRGDSKFSQIVRNLKSHKTTKTNFIYQGYAVGIPKGFRATEKGRQFVLKVFGSRV
;
A
#
# COMPACT_ATOMS: atom_id res chain seq x y z
N MET A 1 -38.39 3.64 47.55
CA MET A 1 -37.20 3.03 46.92
C MET A 1 -37.39 3.14 45.42
N THR A 2 -36.81 4.17 44.81
CA THR A 2 -37.11 4.55 43.42
C THR A 2 -35.82 4.65 42.60
N ASP A 3 -35.91 4.08 41.40
CA ASP A 3 -34.88 3.90 40.38
C ASP A 3 -34.06 5.16 40.03
N LYS A 4 -32.73 5.04 40.09
CA LYS A 4 -31.78 5.98 39.48
C LYS A 4 -31.60 5.64 37.99
N LYS A 5 -32.34 6.33 37.10
CA LYS A 5 -32.03 6.40 35.67
C LYS A 5 -30.75 7.22 35.43
N HIS A 6 -29.63 6.57 35.15
CA HIS A 6 -28.47 7.21 34.53
C HIS A 6 -28.69 7.30 33.02
N LYS A 7 -28.90 8.53 32.52
CA LYS A 7 -28.86 8.85 31.09
C LYS A 7 -27.45 8.54 30.58
N LYS A 8 -27.35 7.64 29.60
CA LYS A 8 -26.14 7.43 28.79
C LYS A 8 -25.90 8.71 27.99
N ASN A 9 -24.84 9.44 28.31
CA ASN A 9 -24.30 10.45 27.41
C ASN A 9 -23.81 9.75 26.15
N LEU A 10 -24.32 10.23 25.02
CA LEU A 10 -24.00 9.79 23.68
C LEU A 10 -22.62 10.36 23.33
N THR A 11 -21.55 9.57 23.47
CA THR A 11 -20.21 10.00 23.04
C THR A 11 -20.16 9.98 21.51
N VAL A 12 -20.18 11.17 20.93
CA VAL A 12 -19.96 11.45 19.50
C VAL A 12 -18.57 10.93 19.10
N PRO A 13 -18.36 10.40 17.88
CA PRO A 13 -17.03 10.03 17.41
C PRO A 13 -16.12 11.27 17.39
N MET A 14 -15.04 11.17 18.15
CA MET A 14 -13.94 12.11 18.33
C MET A 14 -13.45 12.64 16.97
N SER A 15 -13.60 13.94 16.75
CA SER A 15 -12.93 14.67 15.66
C SER A 15 -11.42 14.62 15.87
N LEU A 16 -10.66 14.79 14.80
CA LEU A 16 -9.18 14.90 14.80
C LEU A 16 -8.63 16.06 15.66
N ASP A 17 -9.49 16.79 16.37
CA ASP A 17 -9.15 17.92 17.26
C ASP A 17 -8.98 17.53 18.74
N GLU A 18 -9.17 16.26 19.12
CA GLU A 18 -9.15 15.83 20.54
C GLU A 18 -8.02 14.83 20.91
N ALA A 19 -6.93 14.77 20.14
CA ALA A 19 -5.71 14.12 20.63
C ALA A 19 -4.98 15.07 21.60
N GLN A 20 -4.99 14.76 22.90
CA GLN A 20 -4.20 15.48 23.90
C GLN A 20 -2.69 15.38 23.53
N PRO A 21 -1.94 16.49 23.43
CA PRO A 21 -0.59 16.48 22.86
C PRO A 21 0.54 15.90 23.75
N ASP A 22 0.25 15.52 24.99
CA ASP A 22 1.28 15.60 26.05
C ASP A 22 1.72 14.26 26.67
N GLU A 23 1.36 13.11 26.12
CA GLU A 23 1.91 11.84 26.62
C GLU A 23 2.50 11.00 25.51
N LEU A 24 3.79 11.23 25.26
CA LEU A 24 4.63 10.28 24.52
C LEU A 24 4.64 8.97 25.31
N LEU A 25 4.11 7.90 24.72
CA LEU A 25 4.23 6.58 25.30
C LEU A 25 5.74 6.24 25.41
N PRO A 26 6.24 5.79 26.58
CA PRO A 26 7.66 5.55 26.80
C PRO A 26 8.33 4.64 25.76
N ASP A 27 7.55 3.70 25.20
CA ASP A 27 8.03 2.69 24.25
C ASP A 27 7.89 3.10 22.77
N ASP A 28 7.44 4.32 22.48
CA ASP A 28 7.21 4.77 21.10
C ASP A 28 8.47 5.33 20.42
N ILE A 29 9.48 5.73 21.18
CA ILE A 29 10.74 6.22 20.63
C ILE A 29 11.61 5.05 20.18
N CYS A 30 11.97 5.08 18.91
CA CYS A 30 12.92 4.17 18.28
C CYS A 30 14.12 4.95 17.74
N THR A 31 15.23 4.26 17.59
CA THR A 31 16.46 4.85 17.03
C THR A 31 16.77 4.23 15.68
N PHE A 32 16.92 5.08 14.67
CA PHE A 32 17.44 4.70 13.37
C PHE A 32 18.97 4.79 13.41
N GLU A 33 19.64 3.71 13.02
CA GLU A 33 21.10 3.57 13.07
C GLU A 33 21.62 3.24 11.68
N GLN A 34 22.43 4.13 11.10
CA GLN A 34 23.09 3.91 9.81
C GLN A 34 24.40 4.70 9.75
N ASP A 35 25.48 4.04 9.31
CA ASP A 35 26.82 4.63 9.15
C ASP A 35 27.34 5.40 10.39
N GLY A 36 26.99 4.92 11.59
CA GLY A 36 27.36 5.54 12.87
C GLY A 36 26.53 6.77 13.24
N VAL A 37 25.49 7.08 12.47
CA VAL A 37 24.52 8.15 12.72
C VAL A 37 23.28 7.55 13.38
N SER A 38 22.92 8.11 14.55
CA SER A 38 21.83 7.64 15.40
C SER A 38 20.72 8.71 15.46
N ILE A 39 19.57 8.43 14.86
CA ILE A 39 18.46 9.40 14.71
C ILE A 39 17.21 8.88 15.46
N PRO A 40 16.79 9.53 16.55
CA PRO A 40 15.55 9.20 17.24
C PRO A 40 14.31 9.55 16.39
N HIS A 41 13.36 8.63 16.33
CA HIS A 41 12.06 8.80 15.68
C HIS A 41 10.94 8.08 16.46
N ARG A 42 9.68 8.46 16.23
CA ARG A 42 8.52 7.81 16.84
C ARG A 42 7.94 6.75 15.91
N ARG A 43 7.66 5.55 16.44
CA ARG A 43 7.12 4.44 15.66
C ARG A 43 5.66 4.69 15.27
N SER A 44 4.88 5.32 16.14
CA SER A 44 3.44 5.54 15.96
C SER A 44 3.11 6.46 14.79
N ASP A 45 3.89 7.51 14.59
CA ASP A 45 3.56 8.61 13.68
C ASP A 45 4.74 9.11 12.80
N GLY A 46 5.92 8.50 12.96
CA GLY A 46 7.08 8.78 12.12
C GLY A 46 7.77 10.10 12.42
N TYR A 47 7.41 10.80 13.51
CA TYR A 47 8.06 12.06 13.87
C TYR A 47 9.53 11.83 14.18
N ILE A 48 10.37 12.80 13.81
CA ILE A 48 11.82 12.72 13.97
C ILE A 48 12.28 13.80 14.92
N ASN A 49 13.25 13.48 15.80
CA ASN A 49 13.83 14.46 16.71
C ASN A 49 14.79 15.39 15.93
N ALA A 50 14.26 16.55 15.54
CA ALA A 50 14.98 17.57 14.80
C ALA A 50 16.15 18.16 15.59
N SER A 51 16.05 18.25 16.91
CA SER A 51 17.13 18.74 17.77
C SER A 51 18.32 17.77 17.77
N ALA A 52 18.06 16.47 17.89
CA ALA A 52 19.10 15.44 17.80
C ALA A 52 19.74 15.43 16.41
N LEU A 53 18.92 15.46 15.36
CA LEU A 53 19.39 15.52 13.97
C LEU A 53 20.29 16.72 13.69
N CYS A 54 19.91 17.92 14.13
CA CYS A 54 20.72 19.12 13.95
C CYS A 54 22.05 19.03 14.69
N LYS A 55 22.05 18.50 15.92
CA LYS A 55 23.27 18.30 16.73
C LYS A 55 24.28 17.38 16.04
N LEU A 56 23.83 16.30 15.41
CA LEU A 56 24.70 15.39 14.63
C LEU A 56 25.43 16.12 13.49
N ALA A 57 24.80 17.15 12.92
CA ALA A 57 25.39 17.98 11.87
C ALA A 57 26.11 19.23 12.38
N GLY A 58 26.29 19.40 13.70
CA GLY A 58 26.89 20.61 14.29
C GLY A 58 26.05 21.88 14.07
N ARG A 59 24.73 21.74 13.96
CA ARG A 59 23.77 22.83 13.69
C ARG A 59 22.71 22.89 14.79
N GLU A 60 21.93 23.97 14.78
CA GLU A 60 20.82 24.19 15.71
C GLU A 60 19.47 24.24 14.99
N TRP A 61 18.45 23.59 15.56
CA TRP A 61 17.08 23.64 15.05
C TRP A 61 16.56 25.08 14.91
N SER A 62 16.92 25.94 15.86
CA SER A 62 16.52 27.35 15.85
C SER A 62 17.01 28.10 14.60
N THR A 63 18.17 27.74 14.06
CA THR A 63 18.72 28.34 12.84
C THR A 63 17.90 27.97 11.61
N TYR A 64 17.47 26.71 11.51
CA TYR A 64 16.55 26.29 10.45
C TYR A 64 15.20 26.98 10.59
N ARG A 65 14.63 26.96 11.80
CA ARG A 65 13.27 27.46 12.07
C ARG A 65 13.07 28.94 11.74
N LYS A 66 14.12 29.75 11.90
CA LYS A 66 14.11 31.22 11.68
C LYS A 66 14.21 31.63 10.20
N ARG A 67 14.42 30.72 9.26
CA ARG A 67 14.57 31.06 7.84
C ARG A 67 13.22 31.33 7.18
N ASP A 68 13.15 32.37 6.34
CA ASP A 68 11.95 32.68 5.53
C ASP A 68 11.52 31.51 4.64
N ALA A 69 12.48 30.79 4.06
CA ALA A 69 12.20 29.62 3.23
C ALA A 69 11.49 28.50 4.03
N THR A 70 11.93 28.27 5.27
CA THR A 70 11.33 27.30 6.18
C THR A 70 9.94 27.74 6.61
N GLU A 71 9.74 29.03 6.88
CA GLU A 71 8.42 29.58 7.22
C GLU A 71 7.42 29.41 6.07
N ARG A 72 7.82 29.71 4.83
CA ARG A 72 6.98 29.47 3.64
C ARG A 72 6.63 28.00 3.45
N PHE A 73 7.60 27.12 3.68
CA PHE A 73 7.39 25.67 3.61
C PHE A 73 6.37 25.20 4.65
N LEU A 74 6.48 25.66 5.90
CA LEU A 74 5.54 25.30 6.97
C LEU A 74 4.12 25.79 6.67
N ILE A 75 3.95 27.03 6.19
CA ILE A 75 2.63 27.56 5.77
C ILE A 75 2.02 26.69 4.66
N ALA A 76 2.81 26.33 3.65
CA ALA A 76 2.35 25.48 2.56
C ALA A 76 1.96 24.08 3.05
N LEU A 77 2.74 23.52 3.99
CA LEU A 77 2.49 22.20 4.56
C LEU A 77 1.23 22.18 5.45
N GLU A 78 1.03 23.21 6.28
CA GLU A 78 -0.19 23.40 7.07
C GLU A 78 -1.43 23.46 6.18
N GLY A 79 -1.38 24.24 5.10
CA GLY A 79 -2.46 24.33 4.12
C GLY A 79 -2.70 23.01 3.38
N SER A 80 -1.66 22.24 3.07
CA SER A 80 -1.81 20.97 2.37
C SER A 80 -2.36 19.86 3.27
N LEU A 81 -1.90 19.78 4.52
CA LEU A 81 -2.29 18.72 5.46
C LEU A 81 -3.52 19.07 6.29
N GLN A 82 -3.89 20.36 6.35
CA GLN A 82 -4.93 20.89 7.23
C GLN A 82 -4.64 20.56 8.72
N ILE A 83 -3.36 20.63 9.11
CA ILE A 83 -2.88 20.37 10.48
C ILE A 83 -2.26 21.65 11.04
N ARG A 84 -2.51 21.94 12.32
CA ARG A 84 -1.97 23.11 13.03
C ARG A 84 -0.46 22.99 13.28
N ARG A 85 0.24 24.12 13.33
CA ARG A 85 1.70 24.19 13.51
C ARG A 85 2.24 23.43 14.70
N ASP A 86 1.56 23.56 15.83
CA ASP A 86 1.91 22.97 17.12
C ASP A 86 1.84 21.44 17.07
N LEU A 87 1.01 20.88 16.19
CA LEU A 87 0.98 19.44 15.96
C LEU A 87 2.13 19.00 15.06
N LEU A 88 2.46 19.78 14.02
CA LEU A 88 3.56 19.48 13.08
C LEU A 88 4.95 19.63 13.71
N VAL A 89 5.10 20.51 14.70
CA VAL A 89 6.35 20.80 15.42
C VAL A 89 6.06 20.79 16.92
N GLN A 90 6.44 19.70 17.58
CA GLN A 90 6.21 19.47 19.00
C GLN A 90 7.52 19.66 19.77
N THR A 91 7.52 20.51 20.80
CA THR A 91 8.72 20.71 21.62
C THR A 91 8.51 20.12 23.00
N ILE A 92 9.39 19.19 23.37
CA ILE A 92 9.30 18.44 24.61
C ILE A 92 10.49 18.83 25.48
N SER A 93 10.19 19.50 26.59
CA SER A 93 11.17 20.02 27.54
C SER A 93 11.15 19.28 28.88
N THR A 94 10.11 18.50 29.16
CA THR A 94 9.90 17.69 30.36
C THR A 94 10.05 16.20 30.03
N GLY A 95 10.26 15.35 31.04
CA GLY A 95 10.46 13.89 30.84
C GLY A 95 11.92 13.45 30.79
N SER A 96 12.16 12.21 30.36
CA SER A 96 13.48 11.59 30.27
C SER A 96 14.33 12.21 29.14
N ASN A 97 15.66 12.14 29.25
CA ASN A 97 16.57 12.87 28.36
C ASN A 97 16.44 12.48 26.88
N ASP A 98 16.08 11.23 26.61
CA ASP A 98 15.80 10.63 25.30
C ASP A 98 14.52 11.15 24.65
N GLN A 99 13.54 11.59 25.45
CA GLN A 99 12.29 12.17 24.97
C GLN A 99 12.39 13.67 24.65
N ARG A 100 13.38 14.35 25.22
CA ARG A 100 13.53 15.80 25.09
C ARG A 100 14.01 16.22 23.70
N GLY A 101 13.50 17.36 23.24
CA GLY A 101 13.86 17.97 21.97
C GLY A 101 12.65 18.45 21.18
N THR A 102 12.92 19.01 20.02
CA THR A 102 11.88 19.34 19.05
C THR A 102 11.67 18.16 18.10
N TRP A 103 10.45 17.63 18.09
CA TRP A 103 9.96 16.56 17.24
C TRP A 103 9.16 17.14 16.09
N VAL A 104 9.43 16.68 14.88
CA VAL A 104 8.81 17.24 13.67
C VAL A 104 8.22 16.16 12.77
N HIS A 105 7.15 16.53 12.09
CA HIS A 105 6.49 15.71 11.08
C HIS A 105 7.48 15.23 9.99
N PRO A 106 7.33 14.02 9.42
CA PRO A 106 8.24 13.45 8.41
C PRO A 106 8.59 14.40 7.26
N GLN A 107 7.61 15.10 6.69
CA GLN A 107 7.86 16.05 5.59
C GLN A 107 8.72 17.25 6.02
N ILE A 108 8.64 17.68 7.28
CA ILE A 108 9.51 18.72 7.83
C ILE A 108 10.93 18.18 8.01
N ALA A 109 11.07 16.92 8.44
CA ALA A 109 12.37 16.29 8.58
C ALA A 109 13.10 16.16 7.24
N ILE A 110 12.41 15.83 6.14
CA ILE A 110 13.01 15.80 4.78
C ILE A 110 13.50 17.20 4.37
N ASN A 111 12.67 18.23 4.58
CA ASN A 111 13.05 19.61 4.26
C ASN A 111 14.24 20.08 5.11
N LEU A 112 14.25 19.74 6.41
CA LEU A 112 15.35 19.98 7.32
C LEU A 112 16.62 19.25 6.86
N GLY A 113 16.51 17.97 6.48
CA GLY A 113 17.61 17.18 5.93
C GLY A 113 18.24 17.88 4.73
N THR A 114 17.41 18.31 3.78
CA THR A 114 17.84 19.05 2.58
C THR A 114 18.58 20.34 2.93
N TRP A 115 18.15 21.04 3.98
CA TRP A 115 18.85 22.23 4.47
C TRP A 115 20.20 21.89 5.13
N ILE A 116 20.31 20.76 5.82
CA ILE A 116 21.55 20.30 6.45
C ILE A 116 22.57 19.91 5.36
N SER A 117 22.21 18.99 4.47
CA SER A 117 23.02 18.50 3.32
C SER A 117 22.22 17.53 2.44
N ALA A 118 22.74 17.19 1.25
CA ALA A 118 22.10 16.20 0.39
C ALA A 118 22.12 14.80 1.04
N GLU A 119 23.21 14.45 1.73
CA GLU A 119 23.42 13.17 2.39
C GLU A 119 22.40 12.95 3.51
N PHE A 120 22.17 13.97 4.35
CA PHE A 120 21.14 13.92 5.39
C PHE A 120 19.72 13.86 4.81
N ALA A 121 19.45 14.50 3.66
CA ALA A 121 18.16 14.39 3.00
C ALA A 121 17.86 12.95 2.55
N VAL A 122 18.87 12.27 2.00
CA VAL A 122 18.76 10.85 1.60
C VAL A 122 18.57 9.95 2.82
N LEU A 123 19.39 10.12 3.85
CA LEU A 123 19.32 9.34 5.09
C LEU A 123 17.94 9.42 5.77
N ILE A 124 17.38 10.63 5.86
CA ILE A 124 16.04 10.83 6.44
C ILE A 124 14.95 10.26 5.54
N SER A 125 15.11 10.36 4.22
CA SER A 125 14.17 9.76 3.28
C SER A 125 14.15 8.23 3.43
N GLU A 126 15.32 7.59 3.59
CA GLU A 126 15.45 6.16 3.87
C GLU A 126 14.79 5.79 5.20
N LEU A 127 15.06 6.54 6.28
CA LEU A 127 14.40 6.35 7.57
C LEU A 127 12.87 6.40 7.45
N ILE A 128 12.33 7.41 6.76
CA ILE A 128 10.88 7.59 6.60
C ILE A 128 10.28 6.46 5.76
N VAL A 129 10.96 6.02 4.70
CA VAL A 129 10.54 4.87 3.88
C VAL A 129 10.53 3.60 4.73
N ASN A 130 11.57 3.35 5.52
CA ASN A 130 11.67 2.19 6.40
C ASN A 130 10.57 2.17 7.45
N TRP A 131 10.29 3.34 8.04
CA TRP A 131 9.17 3.53 8.95
C TRP A 131 7.83 3.25 8.27
N MET A 132 7.55 3.82 7.09
CA MET A 132 6.31 3.60 6.34
C MET A 132 6.12 2.13 5.94
N MET A 133 7.21 1.42 5.66
CA MET A 133 7.20 0.00 5.26
C MET A 133 7.26 -0.96 6.46
N GLY A 134 7.37 -0.46 7.69
CA GLY A 134 7.39 -1.27 8.91
C GLY A 134 8.57 -2.25 9.02
N THR A 135 9.64 -2.03 8.26
CA THR A 135 10.82 -2.91 8.19
C THR A 135 12.10 -2.10 8.05
N LYS A 136 13.22 -2.61 8.61
CA LYS A 136 14.55 -2.19 8.16
C LYS A 136 14.67 -2.65 6.71
N VAL A 137 14.49 -1.73 5.76
CA VAL A 137 15.05 -1.95 4.43
C VAL A 137 16.55 -1.88 4.69
N GLU A 138 17.24 -3.02 4.71
CA GLU A 138 18.69 -2.98 4.51
C GLU A 138 18.91 -2.14 3.26
N PRO A 139 19.96 -1.29 3.20
CA PRO A 139 20.30 -0.62 1.97
C PRO A 139 20.53 -1.72 0.94
N GLN A 140 19.48 -2.05 0.19
CA GLN A 140 19.60 -2.90 -0.94
C GLN A 140 20.52 -2.08 -1.81
N LYS A 141 21.78 -2.52 -1.93
CA LYS A 141 22.45 -2.44 -3.22
C LYS A 141 21.36 -2.83 -4.19
N TYR A 142 20.78 -1.83 -4.88
CA TYR A 142 19.79 -2.08 -5.90
C TYR A 142 20.40 -3.18 -6.74
N PRO A 143 19.84 -4.40 -6.71
CA PRO A 143 20.48 -5.51 -7.36
C PRO A 143 20.73 -5.05 -8.80
N ASP A 144 21.99 -5.09 -9.23
CA ASP A 144 22.37 -4.58 -10.54
C ASP A 144 21.40 -5.20 -11.53
N PHE A 145 20.59 -4.37 -12.19
CA PHE A 145 19.54 -4.87 -13.07
C PHE A 145 20.12 -5.82 -14.11
N ASN A 146 21.40 -5.67 -14.48
CA ASN A 146 22.09 -6.57 -15.40
C ASN A 146 22.34 -7.96 -14.79
N SER A 147 22.55 -8.04 -13.48
CA SER A 147 22.76 -9.29 -12.73
C SER A 147 21.51 -10.16 -12.59
N PHE A 148 20.32 -9.60 -12.83
CA PHE A 148 19.06 -10.36 -12.80
C PHE A 148 18.95 -11.35 -13.96
N SER A 149 18.36 -12.52 -13.65
CA SER A 149 17.85 -13.44 -14.66
C SER A 149 16.76 -12.79 -15.50
N GLU A 150 16.45 -13.39 -16.65
CA GLU A 150 15.44 -12.85 -17.57
C GLU A 150 14.06 -12.76 -16.90
N ASP A 151 13.67 -13.78 -16.13
CA ASP A 151 12.40 -13.79 -15.42
C ASP A 151 12.32 -12.76 -14.28
N GLU A 152 13.43 -12.53 -13.55
CA GLU A 152 13.51 -11.46 -12.53
C GLU A 152 13.38 -10.07 -13.15
N LYS A 153 14.06 -9.83 -14.28
CA LYS A 153 13.92 -8.59 -15.06
C LYS A 153 12.48 -8.39 -15.49
N ARG A 154 11.81 -9.45 -15.98
CA ARG A 154 10.40 -9.39 -16.38
C ARG A 154 9.48 -9.12 -15.21
N MET A 155 9.69 -9.75 -14.06
CA MET A 155 8.90 -9.52 -12.85
C MET A 155 8.98 -8.05 -12.42
N TYR A 156 10.20 -7.53 -12.30
CA TYR A 156 10.44 -6.13 -11.94
C TYR A 156 9.79 -5.16 -12.93
N LEU A 157 10.08 -5.30 -14.23
CA LEU A 157 9.54 -4.41 -15.25
C LEU A 157 8.01 -4.49 -15.36
N ARG A 158 7.43 -5.67 -15.11
CA ARG A 158 5.97 -5.85 -15.16
C ARG A 158 5.26 -5.13 -14.03
N ASP A 159 5.88 -5.08 -12.85
CA ASP A 159 5.41 -4.31 -11.71
C ASP A 159 5.49 -2.80 -11.99
N GLN A 160 6.64 -2.32 -12.49
CA GLN A 160 6.80 -0.93 -12.91
C GLN A 160 5.75 -0.51 -13.96
N VAL A 161 5.49 -1.36 -14.95
CA VAL A 161 4.43 -1.13 -15.94
C VAL A 161 3.05 -1.05 -15.28
N ALA A 162 2.76 -1.84 -14.24
CA ALA A 162 1.48 -1.76 -13.54
C ALA A 162 1.32 -0.40 -12.84
N SER A 163 2.34 0.01 -12.09
CA SER A 163 2.40 1.29 -11.37
C SER A 163 2.32 2.48 -12.31
N SER A 164 3.10 2.51 -13.40
CA SER A 164 3.04 3.61 -14.37
C SER A 164 1.72 3.65 -15.15
N ASN A 165 1.06 2.52 -15.39
CA ASN A 165 -0.28 2.53 -16.00
C ASN A 165 -1.34 3.15 -15.09
N LEU A 166 -1.18 3.04 -13.76
CA LEU A 166 -2.07 3.70 -12.81
C LEU A 166 -1.90 5.23 -12.90
N SER A 167 -0.65 5.72 -12.84
CA SER A 167 -0.32 7.14 -13.04
C SER A 167 -0.87 7.67 -14.37
N LEU A 168 -0.56 6.98 -15.47
CA LEU A 168 -1.03 7.37 -16.80
C LEU A 168 -2.56 7.39 -16.90
N ALA A 169 -3.27 6.50 -16.19
CA ALA A 169 -4.73 6.52 -16.18
C ALA A 169 -5.27 7.79 -15.50
N GLU A 170 -4.67 8.25 -14.41
CA GLU A 170 -5.03 9.51 -13.75
C GLU A 170 -4.76 10.71 -14.66
N THR A 171 -3.56 10.80 -15.25
CA THR A 171 -3.23 11.89 -16.19
C THR A 171 -4.13 11.88 -17.42
N ALA A 172 -4.45 10.70 -17.96
CA ALA A 172 -5.38 10.57 -19.09
C ALA A 172 -6.79 11.05 -18.70
N HIS A 173 -7.24 10.76 -17.48
CA HIS A 173 -8.51 11.24 -16.95
C HIS A 173 -8.56 12.77 -16.92
N LEU A 174 -7.53 13.39 -16.35
CA LEU A 174 -7.36 14.86 -16.36
C LEU A 174 -7.28 15.42 -17.78
N SER A 175 -6.79 14.62 -18.73
CA SER A 175 -6.73 14.97 -20.16
C SER A 175 -8.04 14.70 -20.94
N GLY A 176 -9.15 14.45 -20.23
CA GLY A 176 -10.48 14.27 -20.81
C GLY A 176 -10.85 12.83 -21.19
N VAL A 177 -10.04 11.83 -20.83
CA VAL A 177 -10.35 10.40 -20.97
C VAL A 177 -11.14 9.94 -19.74
N ILE A 178 -12.45 10.21 -19.71
CA ILE A 178 -13.24 10.07 -18.47
C ILE A 178 -13.88 8.70 -18.34
N THR A 179 -14.47 8.18 -19.41
CA THR A 179 -15.30 6.96 -19.32
C THR A 179 -14.45 5.68 -19.42
N PRO A 180 -14.92 4.54 -18.89
CA PRO A 180 -14.25 3.25 -19.08
C PRO A 180 -14.00 2.89 -20.55
N LYS A 181 -14.94 3.28 -21.45
CA LYS A 181 -14.80 3.11 -22.89
C LYS A 181 -13.69 3.99 -23.46
N ASP A 182 -13.59 5.25 -23.02
CA ASP A 182 -12.52 6.15 -23.46
C ASP A 182 -11.16 5.63 -23.01
N HIS A 183 -11.02 5.12 -21.77
CA HIS A 183 -9.78 4.48 -21.30
C HIS A 183 -9.42 3.24 -22.11
N ALA A 184 -10.40 2.41 -22.49
CA ALA A 184 -10.15 1.26 -23.34
C ALA A 184 -9.62 1.68 -24.73
N ILE A 185 -10.19 2.74 -25.32
CA ILE A 185 -9.72 3.31 -26.60
C ILE A 185 -8.31 3.88 -26.44
N PHE A 186 -8.08 4.66 -25.39
CA PHE A 186 -6.78 5.28 -25.10
C PHE A 186 -5.66 4.24 -24.94
N ASN A 187 -5.90 3.21 -24.14
CA ASN A 187 -4.96 2.10 -23.97
C ASN A 187 -4.74 1.36 -25.29
N SER A 188 -5.81 1.12 -26.05
CA SER A 188 -5.70 0.51 -27.39
C SER A 188 -4.83 1.35 -28.32
N LYS A 189 -4.92 2.69 -28.29
CA LYS A 189 -4.11 3.59 -29.12
C LYS A 189 -2.63 3.51 -28.84
N GLY A 190 -2.23 3.40 -27.57
CA GLY A 190 -0.83 3.14 -27.20
C GLY A 190 -0.27 1.85 -27.81
N TYR A 191 -1.05 0.76 -27.74
CA TYR A 191 -0.69 -0.50 -28.40
C TYR A 191 -0.68 -0.36 -29.92
N GLN A 192 -1.67 0.30 -30.52
CA GLN A 192 -1.70 0.48 -31.98
C GLN A 192 -0.48 1.25 -32.49
N GLY A 193 -0.02 2.28 -31.78
CA GLY A 193 1.19 3.00 -32.16
C GLY A 193 2.41 2.09 -32.15
N MET A 194 2.58 1.34 -31.05
CA MET A 194 3.77 0.53 -30.82
C MET A 194 3.82 -0.77 -31.63
N TYR A 195 2.68 -1.38 -31.98
CA TYR A 195 2.62 -2.69 -32.64
C TYR A 195 2.17 -2.60 -34.12
N GLY A 196 2.47 -1.48 -34.78
CA GLY A 196 2.23 -1.29 -36.21
C GLY A 196 0.74 -1.30 -36.59
N GLY A 197 -0.09 -0.61 -35.80
CA GLY A 197 -1.53 -0.50 -35.99
C GLY A 197 -2.37 -1.60 -35.32
N ARG A 198 -1.73 -2.62 -34.74
CA ARG A 198 -2.43 -3.75 -34.10
C ARG A 198 -3.02 -3.38 -32.74
N ASN A 199 -4.27 -3.76 -32.52
CA ASN A 199 -4.92 -3.67 -31.21
C ASN A 199 -4.62 -4.93 -30.36
N VAL A 200 -5.04 -4.93 -29.09
CA VAL A 200 -4.80 -6.04 -28.15
C VAL A 200 -5.26 -7.41 -28.69
N PRO A 201 -6.46 -7.57 -29.29
CA PRO A 201 -6.85 -8.83 -29.93
C PRO A 201 -5.87 -9.31 -31.02
N ALA A 202 -5.44 -8.42 -31.92
CA ALA A 202 -4.50 -8.75 -32.99
C ALA A 202 -3.11 -9.10 -32.44
N ILE A 203 -2.65 -8.42 -31.37
CA ILE A 203 -1.40 -8.73 -30.68
C ILE A 203 -1.48 -10.14 -30.08
N ARG A 204 -2.58 -10.49 -29.40
CA ARG A 204 -2.78 -11.84 -28.85
C ARG A 204 -2.70 -12.90 -29.94
N GLN A 205 -3.37 -12.68 -31.07
CA GLN A 205 -3.34 -13.62 -32.19
C GLN A 205 -1.92 -13.80 -32.75
N THR A 206 -1.21 -12.69 -32.97
CA THR A 206 0.17 -12.71 -33.49
C THR A 206 1.12 -13.46 -32.54
N LYS A 207 0.91 -13.31 -31.23
CA LYS A 207 1.72 -13.95 -30.19
C LYS A 207 1.27 -15.36 -29.80
N GLY A 208 0.24 -15.91 -30.45
CA GLY A 208 -0.29 -17.25 -30.13
C GLY A 208 -0.96 -17.35 -28.76
N LEU A 209 -1.46 -16.23 -28.22
CA LEU A 209 -2.03 -16.15 -26.87
C LEU A 209 -3.55 -16.42 -26.86
N LYS A 210 -4.03 -16.96 -25.73
CA LYS A 210 -5.47 -17.13 -25.50
C LYS A 210 -6.19 -15.78 -25.52
N LYS A 211 -7.48 -15.78 -25.91
CA LYS A 211 -8.31 -14.56 -25.98
C LYS A 211 -8.39 -13.78 -24.67
N THR A 212 -8.25 -14.44 -23.52
CA THR A 212 -8.30 -13.84 -22.18
C THR A 212 -6.93 -13.54 -21.58
N ALA A 213 -5.83 -13.92 -22.25
CA ALA A 213 -4.48 -13.73 -21.73
C ALA A 213 -4.13 -12.24 -21.60
N LYS A 214 -3.47 -11.87 -20.51
CA LYS A 214 -2.92 -10.52 -20.33
C LYS A 214 -1.61 -10.44 -21.10
N ILE A 215 -1.58 -9.63 -22.16
CA ILE A 215 -0.43 -9.59 -23.08
C ILE A 215 0.89 -9.26 -22.36
N LEU A 216 0.87 -8.32 -21.41
CA LEU A 216 2.05 -7.90 -20.65
C LEU A 216 2.68 -9.05 -19.84
N ASP A 217 1.89 -10.01 -19.38
CA ASP A 217 2.38 -11.11 -18.55
C ASP A 217 3.19 -12.14 -19.38
N HIS A 218 3.14 -12.03 -20.71
CA HIS A 218 3.80 -12.92 -21.69
C HIS A 218 4.90 -12.22 -22.49
N MET A 219 5.32 -11.03 -22.08
CA MET A 219 6.37 -10.25 -22.74
C MET A 219 7.72 -10.53 -22.10
N GLY A 220 8.79 -10.55 -22.91
CA GLY A 220 10.17 -10.55 -22.43
C GLY A 220 10.58 -9.18 -21.86
N SER A 221 11.72 -9.14 -21.17
CA SER A 221 12.23 -7.91 -20.52
C SER A 221 12.36 -6.72 -21.48
N ALA A 222 12.92 -6.91 -22.68
CA ALA A 222 13.05 -5.84 -23.68
C ALA A 222 11.70 -5.25 -24.14
N GLU A 223 10.69 -6.13 -24.33
CA GLU A 223 9.35 -5.70 -24.73
C GLU A 223 8.65 -4.96 -23.58
N LEU A 224 8.79 -5.44 -22.34
CA LEU A 224 8.26 -4.77 -21.14
C LEU A 224 8.88 -3.39 -20.94
N ALA A 225 10.21 -3.26 -21.07
CA ALA A 225 10.91 -1.99 -20.96
C ALA A 225 10.43 -0.98 -22.01
N ALA A 226 10.22 -1.42 -23.26
CA ALA A 226 9.67 -0.55 -24.30
C ALA A 226 8.22 -0.13 -24.01
N ASN A 227 7.38 -1.02 -23.47
CA ASN A 227 6.03 -0.65 -23.04
C ASN A 227 6.06 0.33 -21.85
N LEU A 228 6.95 0.13 -20.88
CA LEU A 228 7.16 1.04 -19.75
C LEU A 228 7.56 2.44 -20.24
N PHE A 229 8.51 2.50 -21.17
CA PHE A 229 8.95 3.76 -21.76
C PHE A 229 7.81 4.46 -22.53
N ARG A 230 7.02 3.72 -23.32
CA ARG A 230 5.83 4.28 -23.97
C ARG A 230 4.87 4.91 -22.95
N ILE A 231 4.58 4.20 -21.85
CA ILE A 231 3.63 4.64 -20.83
C ILE A 231 4.12 5.92 -20.16
N THR A 232 5.35 5.92 -19.65
CA THR A 232 5.97 7.05 -18.95
C THR A 232 6.13 8.28 -19.85
N GLN A 233 6.61 8.11 -21.09
CA GLN A 233 6.70 9.23 -22.03
C GLN A 233 5.34 9.77 -22.48
N THR A 234 4.30 8.92 -22.51
CA THR A 234 2.94 9.40 -22.78
C THR A 234 2.45 10.25 -21.61
N ASP A 235 2.64 9.79 -20.38
CA ASP A 235 2.25 10.49 -19.15
C ASP A 235 2.89 11.89 -19.07
N GLU A 236 4.21 11.94 -19.24
CA GLU A 236 4.98 13.18 -19.27
C GLU A 236 4.50 14.12 -20.38
N LYS A 237 4.27 13.59 -21.58
CA LYS A 237 3.87 14.39 -22.73
C LYS A 237 2.46 14.96 -22.58
N LEU A 238 1.51 14.20 -22.04
CA LEU A 238 0.16 14.71 -21.74
C LEU A 238 0.21 15.88 -20.77
N THR A 239 1.00 15.74 -19.71
CA THR A 239 1.19 16.78 -18.69
C THR A 239 1.87 18.02 -19.25
N LYS A 240 3.01 17.84 -19.95
CA LYS A 240 3.81 18.93 -20.51
C LYS A 240 3.05 19.74 -21.56
N GLU A 241 2.30 19.08 -22.43
CA GLU A 241 1.50 19.73 -23.48
C GLU A 241 0.13 20.20 -22.99
N LYS A 242 -0.19 20.02 -21.69
CA LYS A 242 -1.47 20.38 -21.06
C LYS A 242 -2.66 19.89 -21.88
N VAL A 243 -2.59 18.63 -22.32
CA VAL A 243 -3.61 18.04 -23.16
C VAL A 243 -4.93 17.97 -22.39
N SER A 244 -6.02 18.46 -22.99
CA SER A 244 -7.32 18.59 -22.31
C SER A 244 -8.46 17.85 -22.99
N THR A 245 -8.19 17.15 -24.11
CA THR A 245 -9.23 16.39 -24.83
C THR A 245 -8.80 14.97 -25.10
N LYS A 246 -9.76 14.03 -24.99
CA LYS A 246 -9.52 12.60 -25.27
C LYS A 246 -8.98 12.33 -26.68
N PHE A 247 -9.39 13.12 -27.68
CA PHE A 247 -8.90 12.96 -29.05
C PHE A 247 -7.41 13.26 -29.15
N LYS A 248 -6.96 14.36 -28.53
CA LYS A 248 -5.54 14.71 -28.46
C LYS A 248 -4.77 13.70 -27.61
N ALA A 249 -5.32 13.28 -26.47
CA ALA A 249 -4.67 12.29 -25.61
C ALA A 249 -4.44 10.95 -26.35
N ASN A 250 -5.45 10.49 -27.08
CA ASN A 250 -5.37 9.30 -27.94
C ASN A 250 -4.29 9.45 -29.04
N ALA A 251 -4.19 10.62 -29.67
CA ALA A 251 -3.19 10.90 -30.69
C ALA A 251 -1.77 10.91 -30.10
N VAL A 252 -1.59 11.53 -28.92
CA VAL A 252 -0.31 11.55 -28.20
C VAL A 252 0.15 10.14 -27.86
N HIS A 253 -0.71 9.31 -27.27
CA HIS A 253 -0.35 7.95 -26.88
C HIS A 253 0.00 7.07 -28.11
N PHE A 254 -0.73 7.25 -29.22
CA PHE A 254 -0.41 6.58 -30.48
C PHE A 254 0.95 7.02 -31.04
N GLU A 255 1.22 8.33 -31.09
CA GLU A 255 2.46 8.89 -31.65
C GLU A 255 3.68 8.50 -30.81
N VAL A 256 3.57 8.54 -29.47
CA VAL A 256 4.62 8.04 -28.58
C VAL A 256 4.88 6.57 -28.86
N GLY A 257 3.84 5.74 -28.95
CA GLY A 257 3.99 4.32 -29.30
C GLY A 257 4.71 4.10 -30.63
N LYS A 258 4.37 4.88 -31.66
CA LYS A 258 5.02 4.82 -32.97
C LYS A 258 6.51 5.14 -32.90
N ARG A 259 6.89 6.15 -32.10
CA ARG A 259 8.31 6.51 -31.89
C ARG A 259 9.07 5.43 -31.14
N VAL A 260 8.49 4.85 -30.10
CA VAL A 260 9.10 3.71 -29.38
C VAL A 260 9.30 2.53 -30.34
N ARG A 261 8.32 2.22 -31.18
CA ARG A 261 8.45 1.18 -32.21
C ARG A 261 9.60 1.46 -33.17
N GLN A 262 9.71 2.69 -33.66
CA GLN A 262 10.77 3.07 -34.59
C GLN A 262 12.15 2.91 -33.92
N ALA A 263 12.29 3.39 -32.68
CA ALA A 263 13.52 3.22 -31.92
C ALA A 263 13.92 1.74 -31.74
N MET A 264 12.95 0.85 -31.48
CA MET A 264 13.24 -0.59 -31.39
C MET A 264 13.77 -1.16 -32.71
N ILE A 265 13.21 -0.75 -33.84
CA ILE A 265 13.65 -1.18 -35.17
C ILE A 265 15.04 -0.63 -35.47
N ASP A 266 15.27 0.64 -35.21
CA ASP A 266 16.54 1.30 -35.50
C ASP A 266 17.69 0.71 -34.65
N MET A 267 17.41 0.40 -33.37
CA MET A 267 18.43 -0.11 -32.45
C MET A 267 18.67 -1.62 -32.55
N SER A 268 17.60 -2.42 -32.69
CA SER A 268 17.68 -3.89 -32.60
C SER A 268 17.29 -4.62 -33.88
N GLY A 269 16.85 -3.90 -34.92
CA GLY A 269 16.32 -4.47 -36.15
C GLY A 269 14.97 -5.20 -35.99
N THR A 270 14.44 -5.31 -34.76
CA THR A 270 13.29 -6.17 -34.45
C THR A 270 12.12 -5.34 -33.90
N PRO A 271 10.96 -5.32 -34.58
CA PRO A 271 9.77 -4.68 -34.05
C PRO A 271 9.12 -5.52 -32.94
N PRO A 272 8.33 -4.91 -32.03
CA PRO A 272 7.80 -5.59 -30.84
C PRO A 272 6.86 -6.75 -31.16
N GLU A 273 6.12 -6.70 -32.27
CA GLU A 273 5.28 -7.81 -32.72
C GLU A 273 6.05 -9.07 -33.14
N ARG A 274 7.37 -8.96 -33.38
CA ARG A 274 8.26 -10.09 -33.73
C ARG A 274 9.07 -10.61 -32.55
N LEU A 275 8.99 -9.98 -31.38
CA LEU A 275 9.65 -10.47 -30.19
C LEU A 275 8.99 -11.76 -29.67
N PRO A 276 9.77 -12.70 -29.12
CA PRO A 276 9.27 -13.99 -28.67
C PRO A 276 8.25 -13.85 -27.55
N THR A 277 7.28 -14.76 -27.52
CA THR A 277 6.28 -14.85 -26.45
C THR A 277 6.86 -15.68 -25.31
N ALA A 278 6.86 -15.13 -24.10
CA ALA A 278 7.37 -15.80 -22.92
C ALA A 278 6.24 -16.49 -22.11
N PRO A 279 6.59 -17.47 -21.24
CA PRO A 279 5.65 -18.03 -20.26
C PRO A 279 5.06 -16.96 -19.35
N ASP A 280 3.89 -17.23 -18.76
CA ASP A 280 3.21 -16.29 -17.87
C ASP A 280 4.06 -15.97 -16.61
N VAL A 281 4.60 -14.75 -16.54
CA VAL A 281 5.47 -14.30 -15.45
C VAL A 281 4.76 -14.27 -14.09
N MET A 282 3.44 -14.05 -14.09
CA MET A 282 2.64 -14.06 -12.85
C MET A 282 2.43 -15.49 -12.33
N LYS A 283 2.49 -16.51 -13.20
CA LYS A 283 2.54 -17.89 -12.74
C LYS A 283 3.90 -18.25 -12.16
N LEU A 284 4.99 -17.77 -12.75
CA LEU A 284 6.34 -17.96 -12.21
C LEU A 284 6.47 -17.32 -10.83
N GLN A 285 6.00 -16.09 -10.64
CA GLN A 285 5.94 -15.44 -9.33
C GLN A 285 5.17 -16.28 -8.30
N ARG A 286 4.00 -16.81 -8.66
CA ARG A 286 3.21 -17.69 -7.78
C ARG A 286 3.87 -19.04 -7.51
N GLN A 287 4.67 -19.55 -8.44
CA GLN A 287 5.41 -20.81 -8.28
C GLN A 287 6.66 -20.62 -7.43
N LEU A 288 7.38 -19.51 -7.59
CA LEU A 288 8.50 -19.12 -6.74
C LEU A 288 8.01 -18.89 -5.30
N ALA A 289 6.91 -18.17 -5.12
CA ALA A 289 6.25 -17.99 -3.83
C ALA A 289 5.76 -19.32 -3.19
N LYS A 290 5.55 -20.37 -3.99
CA LYS A 290 5.20 -21.72 -3.52
C LYS A 290 6.43 -22.60 -3.26
N LYS A 291 7.51 -22.45 -4.03
CA LYS A 291 8.80 -23.16 -3.86
C LYS A 291 9.61 -22.61 -2.70
N SER A 292 9.46 -21.32 -2.37
CA SER A 292 10.00 -20.70 -1.16
C SER A 292 9.23 -21.09 0.11
N ILE A 293 8.34 -22.08 0.02
CA ILE A 293 7.77 -22.77 1.18
C ILE A 293 8.47 -24.14 1.26
N PRO A 294 9.63 -24.27 1.93
CA PRO A 294 9.98 -25.53 2.53
C PRO A 294 8.87 -25.91 3.52
N ASN A 295 8.52 -27.20 3.56
CA ASN A 295 7.67 -27.80 4.58
C ASN A 295 7.92 -27.14 5.95
N PRO A 296 6.93 -26.57 6.65
CA PRO A 296 7.20 -25.81 7.85
C PRO A 296 7.63 -26.78 8.96
N ALA A 297 8.94 -26.96 9.11
CA ALA A 297 9.51 -27.12 10.44
C ALA A 297 9.15 -25.84 11.22
N PRO A 298 8.81 -25.92 12.51
CA PRO A 298 8.20 -24.82 13.23
C PRO A 298 9.18 -23.64 13.30
N VAL A 299 8.95 -22.64 12.46
CA VAL A 299 9.71 -21.38 12.47
C VAL A 299 9.10 -20.49 13.54
N ALA A 300 9.98 -19.97 14.38
CA ALA A 300 9.69 -19.18 15.56
C ALA A 300 8.72 -18.01 15.28
N VAL A 301 7.60 -18.08 16.00
CA VAL A 301 6.70 -17.01 16.48
C VAL A 301 7.08 -15.58 16.05
N VAL A 302 6.47 -15.12 14.95
CA VAL A 302 6.06 -13.70 14.81
C VAL A 302 4.98 -13.50 15.84
N GLU A 303 5.09 -12.51 16.75
CA GLU A 303 4.18 -12.24 17.87
C GLU A 303 2.78 -12.83 17.66
N ASN A 304 2.62 -14.09 18.10
CA ASN A 304 1.32 -14.72 18.07
C ASN A 304 0.49 -13.90 19.05
N PHE A 305 -0.63 -13.34 18.61
CA PHE A 305 -1.68 -13.00 19.56
C PHE A 305 -2.07 -14.32 20.22
N THR A 306 -1.47 -14.65 21.37
CA THR A 306 -1.91 -15.73 22.23
C THR A 306 -3.19 -15.29 22.90
N VAL A 307 -4.25 -15.14 22.10
CA VAL A 307 -5.58 -15.03 22.66
C VAL A 307 -5.89 -16.44 23.15
N ALA A 308 -6.05 -16.62 24.46
CA ALA A 308 -6.70 -17.79 25.01
C ALA A 308 -8.18 -17.78 24.55
N THR A 309 -8.43 -18.15 23.29
CA THR A 309 -9.77 -18.19 22.69
C THR A 309 -10.41 -19.57 22.74
N THR A 310 -9.70 -20.59 23.18
CA THR A 310 -10.27 -21.93 23.37
C THR A 310 -11.32 -21.87 24.48
N GLY A 311 -12.60 -21.94 24.11
CA GLY A 311 -13.73 -22.04 25.06
C GLY A 311 -14.63 -20.81 25.21
N ILE A 312 -14.47 -19.76 24.39
CA ILE A 312 -15.38 -18.61 24.44
C ILE A 312 -16.59 -18.88 23.53
N GLU A 313 -17.78 -18.94 24.12
CA GLU A 313 -19.05 -18.97 23.37
C GLU A 313 -19.32 -17.59 22.79
N VAL A 314 -19.36 -17.48 21.46
CA VAL A 314 -19.45 -16.20 20.73
C VAL A 314 -20.81 -16.04 20.05
N ASP A 315 -21.47 -14.90 20.23
CA ASP A 315 -22.65 -14.52 19.44
C ASP A 315 -22.23 -14.26 17.98
N LEU A 316 -22.35 -15.28 17.13
CA LEU A 316 -21.93 -15.25 15.73
C LEU A 316 -22.56 -14.11 14.91
N ARG A 317 -23.71 -13.56 15.32
CA ARG A 317 -24.33 -12.44 14.59
C ARG A 317 -23.71 -11.10 14.95
N LYS A 318 -23.24 -10.94 16.18
CA LYS A 318 -22.72 -9.66 16.68
C LYS A 318 -21.20 -9.57 16.66
N GLU A 319 -20.51 -10.69 16.82
CA GLU A 319 -19.10 -10.70 17.17
C GLU A 319 -18.20 -11.45 16.18
N LEU A 320 -18.77 -12.29 15.30
CA LEU A 320 -18.01 -13.06 14.31
C LEU A 320 -17.05 -12.19 13.46
N TRP A 321 -17.48 -10.98 13.10
CA TRP A 321 -16.63 -10.09 12.31
C TRP A 321 -15.35 -9.67 13.04
N LYS A 322 -15.35 -9.62 14.38
CA LYS A 322 -14.17 -9.27 15.19
C LYS A 322 -13.12 -10.37 15.08
N TYR A 323 -13.56 -11.62 15.16
CA TYR A 323 -12.69 -12.80 15.00
C TYR A 323 -12.27 -12.99 13.55
N ALA A 324 -13.14 -12.72 12.58
CA ALA A 324 -12.75 -12.68 11.18
C ALA A 324 -11.66 -11.65 10.91
N LEU A 325 -11.76 -10.47 11.54
CA LEU A 325 -10.74 -9.44 11.46
C LEU A 325 -9.44 -9.84 12.16
N LEU A 326 -9.52 -10.49 13.33
CA LEU A 326 -8.37 -11.06 14.04
C LEU A 326 -7.60 -12.07 13.19
N VAL A 327 -8.31 -12.98 12.51
CA VAL A 327 -7.73 -13.97 11.59
C VAL A 327 -7.05 -13.30 10.40
N LEU A 328 -7.70 -12.28 9.82
CA LEU A 328 -7.16 -11.53 8.68
C LEU A 328 -5.85 -10.81 9.04
N VAL A 329 -5.80 -10.13 10.19
CA VAL A 329 -4.63 -9.35 10.62
C VAL A 329 -3.39 -10.23 10.87
N GLN A 330 -3.59 -11.51 11.19
CA GLN A 330 -2.50 -12.47 11.38
C GLN A 330 -1.93 -13.02 10.06
N GLN A 331 -2.53 -12.71 8.91
CA GLN A 331 -2.03 -13.18 7.61
C GLN A 331 -0.91 -12.30 7.06
N PRO A 332 0.05 -12.87 6.30
CA PRO A 332 1.23 -12.16 5.80
C PRO A 332 0.98 -11.00 4.81
N ASN A 333 -0.28 -10.70 4.46
CA ASN A 333 -0.68 -9.50 3.71
C ASN A 333 -1.97 -8.87 4.24
N MET A 334 -2.42 -9.27 5.43
CA MET A 334 -3.75 -8.96 5.95
C MET A 334 -4.93 -9.39 5.06
N GLU A 335 -4.70 -10.29 4.08
CA GLU A 335 -5.71 -10.77 3.14
C GLU A 335 -5.98 -12.26 3.34
N MET A 336 -7.23 -12.70 3.16
CA MET A 336 -7.60 -14.11 3.16
C MET A 336 -8.81 -14.35 2.26
N SER A 337 -8.90 -15.52 1.61
CA SER A 337 -10.09 -15.91 0.87
C SER A 337 -11.27 -16.21 1.81
N THR A 338 -12.51 -16.06 1.34
CA THR A 338 -13.68 -16.41 2.17
C THR A 338 -13.70 -17.89 2.52
N THR A 339 -13.19 -18.76 1.65
CA THR A 339 -13.11 -20.21 1.89
C THR A 339 -12.10 -20.53 2.99
N ASP A 340 -10.90 -19.93 2.92
CA ASP A 340 -9.87 -20.15 3.93
C ASP A 340 -10.31 -19.56 5.28
N LEU A 341 -11.01 -18.40 5.25
CA LEU A 341 -11.55 -17.79 6.46
C LEU A 341 -12.61 -18.67 7.14
N ILE A 342 -13.45 -19.38 6.38
CA ILE A 342 -14.41 -20.34 6.93
C ILE A 342 -13.67 -21.53 7.58
N ALA A 343 -12.57 -21.99 6.99
CA ALA A 343 -11.79 -23.10 7.53
C ALA A 343 -10.97 -22.72 8.77
N GLU A 344 -10.52 -21.46 8.87
CA GLU A 344 -9.66 -20.98 9.95
C GLU A 344 -10.44 -20.49 11.18
N LEU A 345 -11.61 -19.87 11.00
CA LEU A 345 -12.40 -19.34 12.12
C LEU A 345 -12.72 -20.35 13.25
N PRO A 346 -13.00 -21.64 12.99
CA PRO A 346 -13.20 -22.65 14.04
C PRO A 346 -12.01 -22.79 15.01
N ASN A 347 -10.79 -22.43 14.60
CA ASN A 347 -9.62 -22.44 15.47
C ASN A 347 -9.64 -21.30 16.52
N TYR A 348 -10.50 -20.29 16.33
CA TYR A 348 -10.56 -19.08 17.14
C TYR A 348 -11.88 -18.90 17.91
N ILE A 349 -12.94 -19.63 17.56
CA ILE A 349 -14.25 -19.52 18.20
C ILE A 349 -14.92 -20.89 18.33
N GLN A 350 -15.66 -21.12 19.42
CA GLN A 350 -16.55 -22.27 19.50
C GLN A 350 -17.82 -22.00 18.68
N ILE A 351 -18.11 -22.89 17.74
CA ILE A 351 -19.33 -22.84 16.93
C ILE A 351 -20.46 -23.49 17.76
N PRO A 352 -21.56 -22.78 18.06
CA PRO A 352 -22.66 -23.36 18.84
C PRO A 352 -23.30 -24.57 18.15
N ASP A 353 -23.69 -25.58 18.94
CA ASP A 353 -24.37 -26.79 18.47
C ASP A 353 -25.58 -26.44 17.58
N GLY A 354 -25.60 -26.98 16.36
CA GLY A 354 -26.64 -26.71 15.36
C GLY A 354 -26.31 -25.62 14.30
N ALA A 355 -25.14 -24.97 14.38
CA ALA A 355 -24.63 -24.11 13.30
C ALA A 355 -23.83 -24.88 12.23
N GLU A 356 -23.52 -26.15 12.50
CA GLU A 356 -22.94 -27.11 11.56
C GLU A 356 -23.99 -27.84 10.71
N CYS A 357 -25.29 -27.78 11.08
CA CYS A 357 -26.36 -28.42 10.34
C CYS A 357 -26.40 -27.94 8.88
N GLU A 358 -26.50 -28.90 7.96
CA GLU A 358 -26.60 -28.65 6.53
C GLU A 358 -27.83 -27.79 6.21
N ASN A 359 -27.63 -26.78 5.36
CA ASN A 359 -28.73 -26.04 4.79
C ASN A 359 -29.21 -26.80 3.54
N GLU A 360 -30.38 -27.43 3.62
CA GLU A 360 -30.96 -28.34 2.61
C GLU A 360 -31.07 -27.74 1.19
N SER A 361 -30.92 -26.42 1.05
CA SER A 361 -31.01 -25.73 -0.24
C SER A 361 -29.68 -25.57 -1.00
N ARG A 362 -28.51 -25.79 -0.37
CA ARG A 362 -27.20 -25.47 -1.01
C ARG A 362 -26.00 -26.37 -0.69
N GLY A 363 -26.09 -27.33 0.24
CA GLY A 363 -24.96 -28.19 0.62
C GLY A 363 -23.83 -27.42 1.35
N ASP A 364 -24.18 -26.33 2.03
CA ASP A 364 -23.28 -25.48 2.83
C ASP A 364 -23.81 -25.40 4.27
N SER A 365 -22.91 -25.32 5.27
CA SER A 365 -23.29 -25.16 6.68
C SER A 365 -23.84 -23.75 6.97
N LYS A 366 -24.71 -23.64 7.98
CA LYS A 366 -25.25 -22.36 8.47
C LYS A 366 -24.13 -21.39 8.86
N PHE A 367 -23.04 -21.89 9.44
CA PHE A 367 -21.82 -21.13 9.73
C PHE A 367 -21.18 -20.50 8.49
N SER A 368 -20.96 -21.30 7.45
CA SER A 368 -20.35 -20.85 6.18
C SER A 368 -21.16 -19.73 5.53
N GLN A 369 -22.49 -19.80 5.62
CA GLN A 369 -23.38 -18.75 5.12
C GLN A 369 -23.25 -17.45 5.93
N ILE A 370 -23.09 -17.51 7.26
CA ILE A 370 -22.90 -16.32 8.10
C ILE A 370 -21.56 -15.64 7.78
N VAL A 371 -20.48 -16.40 7.58
CA VAL A 371 -19.18 -15.85 7.17
C VAL A 371 -19.26 -15.21 5.78
N ARG A 372 -19.96 -15.82 4.81
CA ARG A 372 -20.17 -15.22 3.48
C ARG A 372 -21.01 -13.93 3.55
N ASN A 373 -21.99 -13.88 4.47
CA ASN A 373 -22.85 -12.73 4.67
C ASN A 373 -22.11 -11.47 5.18
N LEU A 374 -20.90 -11.64 5.74
CA LEU A 374 -20.02 -10.53 6.08
C LEU A 374 -19.72 -9.61 4.88
N LYS A 375 -19.72 -10.13 3.65
CA LYS A 375 -19.48 -9.35 2.44
C LYS A 375 -20.76 -8.70 1.88
N SER A 376 -21.92 -9.36 2.01
CA SER A 376 -23.20 -8.87 1.51
C SER A 376 -23.84 -7.81 2.41
N HIS A 377 -23.63 -7.90 3.74
CA HIS A 377 -24.13 -6.94 4.74
C HIS A 377 -23.14 -5.80 5.04
N LYS A 378 -22.38 -5.37 4.02
CA LYS A 378 -21.35 -4.30 4.12
C LYS A 378 -21.91 -2.91 4.46
N THR A 379 -23.22 -2.73 4.48
CA THR A 379 -23.92 -1.48 4.84
C THR A 379 -24.41 -1.46 6.30
N THR A 380 -24.32 -2.59 7.01
CA THR A 380 -24.74 -2.68 8.41
C THR A 380 -23.69 -2.02 9.31
N LYS A 381 -24.12 -1.12 10.21
CA LYS A 381 -23.22 -0.36 11.09
C LYS A 381 -22.30 -1.24 11.94
N THR A 382 -22.66 -2.48 12.24
CA THR A 382 -21.83 -3.41 13.03
C THR A 382 -20.83 -4.19 12.19
N ASN A 383 -20.81 -4.03 10.87
CA ASN A 383 -19.92 -4.76 9.97
C ASN A 383 -18.55 -4.07 9.87
N PHE A 384 -17.48 -4.83 10.02
CA PHE A 384 -16.07 -4.40 9.86
C PHE A 384 -15.73 -3.73 8.52
N ILE A 385 -16.43 -4.05 7.43
CA ILE A 385 -16.29 -3.32 6.16
C ILE A 385 -16.92 -1.93 6.25
N TYR A 386 -18.12 -1.82 6.83
CA TYR A 386 -18.77 -0.53 7.05
C TYR A 386 -17.95 0.39 7.96
N GLN A 387 -17.35 -0.20 8.99
CA GLN A 387 -16.48 0.49 9.95
C GLN A 387 -15.10 0.85 9.36
N GLY A 388 -14.78 0.37 8.16
CA GLY A 388 -13.52 0.63 7.47
C GLY A 388 -12.34 -0.19 8.01
N TYR A 389 -12.60 -1.25 8.78
CA TYR A 389 -11.58 -2.17 9.31
C TYR A 389 -11.14 -3.22 8.29
N ALA A 390 -11.96 -3.49 7.27
CA ALA A 390 -11.57 -4.35 6.16
C ALA A 390 -12.22 -3.88 4.86
N VAL A 391 -11.67 -4.34 3.73
CA VAL A 391 -12.22 -4.16 2.39
C VAL A 391 -12.52 -5.51 1.77
N GLY A 392 -13.62 -5.59 1.02
CA GLY A 392 -13.96 -6.79 0.25
C GLY A 392 -13.11 -6.88 -1.02
N ILE A 393 -12.40 -7.98 -1.20
CA ILE A 393 -11.64 -8.29 -2.43
C ILE A 393 -12.35 -9.40 -3.22
N PRO A 394 -12.05 -9.63 -4.51
CA PRO A 394 -12.83 -10.54 -5.37
C PRO A 394 -13.08 -11.94 -4.78
N LYS A 395 -12.12 -12.52 -4.04
CA LYS A 395 -12.23 -13.85 -3.44
C LYS A 395 -12.25 -13.88 -1.91
N GLY A 396 -12.35 -12.74 -1.25
CA GLY A 396 -12.19 -12.69 0.20
C GLY A 396 -12.23 -11.31 0.81
N PHE A 397 -11.40 -11.11 1.82
CA PHE A 397 -11.30 -9.86 2.57
C PHE A 397 -9.84 -9.46 2.73
N ARG A 398 -9.63 -8.17 2.93
CA ARG A 398 -8.36 -7.58 3.34
C ARG A 398 -8.59 -6.67 4.53
N ALA A 399 -7.92 -6.89 5.66
CA ALA A 399 -7.94 -5.94 6.75
C ALA A 399 -7.18 -4.65 6.37
N THR A 400 -7.65 -3.53 6.89
CA THR A 400 -6.96 -2.24 6.78
C THR A 400 -6.09 -2.02 8.02
N GLU A 401 -5.20 -1.03 7.97
CA GLU A 401 -4.42 -0.67 9.15
C GLU A 401 -5.34 -0.23 10.32
N LYS A 402 -6.44 0.47 10.02
CA LYS A 402 -7.49 0.77 11.00
C LYS A 402 -8.06 -0.50 11.65
N GLY A 403 -8.21 -1.59 10.89
CA GLY A 403 -8.64 -2.89 11.39
C GLY A 403 -7.59 -3.58 12.26
N ARG A 404 -6.31 -3.48 11.89
CA ARG A 404 -5.19 -3.97 12.71
C ARG A 404 -5.13 -3.27 14.06
N GLN A 405 -5.26 -1.94 14.08
CA GLN A 405 -5.31 -1.15 15.31
C GLN A 405 -6.52 -1.50 16.18
N PHE A 406 -7.68 -1.78 15.57
CA PHE A 406 -8.85 -2.27 16.30
C PHE A 406 -8.57 -3.64 16.96
N VAL A 407 -7.91 -4.56 16.25
CA VAL A 407 -7.53 -5.87 16.80
C VAL A 407 -6.56 -5.71 17.97
N LEU A 408 -5.54 -4.87 17.83
CA LEU A 408 -4.60 -4.55 18.91
C LEU A 408 -5.32 -4.00 20.15
N LYS A 409 -6.29 -3.09 19.96
CA LYS A 409 -7.07 -2.51 21.06
C LYS A 409 -8.00 -3.52 21.75
N VAL A 410 -8.60 -4.43 20.99
CA VAL A 410 -9.65 -5.34 21.50
C VAL A 410 -9.09 -6.66 22.01
N PHE A 411 -8.04 -7.17 21.38
CA PHE A 411 -7.45 -8.47 21.67
C PHE A 411 -6.03 -8.35 22.25
N GLY A 412 -5.35 -7.21 22.12
CA GLY A 412 -3.99 -7.00 22.62
C GLY A 412 -3.89 -6.66 24.12
N SER A 413 -5.00 -6.41 24.81
CA SER A 413 -5.03 -6.09 26.25
C SER A 413 -5.20 -7.32 27.16
N ARG A 414 -4.86 -8.52 26.69
CA ARG A 414 -4.80 -9.73 27.52
C ARG A 414 -3.48 -10.46 27.28
N VAL A 415 -2.42 -9.90 27.87
CA VAL A 415 -1.28 -10.67 28.38
C VAL A 415 -1.34 -10.58 29.89
#